data_AF-Q15JG9-F1
#
_entry.id   AF-Q15JG9-F1
#
_cell.length_a   1.000
_cell.length_b   1.000
_cell.length_c   1.000
_cell.angle_alpha   90.00
_cell.angle_beta   90.00
_cell.angle_gamma   90.00
#
_symmetry.space_group_name_H-M   'P 1'
#
loop_
_entity.id
_entity.type
_entity.pdbx_description
1 polymer ?
#
loop_
_entity_poly.entity_id
_entity_poly.type
_entity_poly.pdbx_seq_one_letter_code
_entity_poly.pdbx_strand_id
1 'polypeptide(L)'
;MTRPATAARRPTARTGAVLLTAATAAAWTWTALRRGDMGAGTAAGELPAFLGAWTIMMAAMMLPATAPVASLYARTAPAHRTPRLIAFTAGYLLVWAAAGLPAYALAAGAARVATAHPTAGTAVAAAVFALSGAYQLTPLKDVCLTRCRSPVGSLLHYASYRGPARHLRAGAHHGAFCLGCCWSLMLLLTAFGVMNLWATVGLAAVITAEKRLPRGRLLARAVGLASLALAIGVFWLPLLAPNLTGGGMTDMGLRGP
;
A
#
# COMPACT_ATOMS: atom_id res chain seq x y z
N MET A 1 0.69 10.56 54.03
CA MET A 1 1.66 9.85 53.15
C MET A 1 0.93 9.35 51.90
N THR A 2 1.59 9.47 50.76
CA THR A 2 1.09 9.51 49.37
C THR A 2 0.35 8.25 48.89
N ARG A 3 -0.90 8.38 48.42
CA ARG A 3 -1.58 7.36 47.60
C ARG A 3 -0.92 7.30 46.20
N PRO A 4 -0.61 6.11 45.66
CA PRO A 4 -0.09 6.00 44.31
C PRO A 4 -1.19 6.39 43.32
N ALA A 5 -0.92 7.38 42.47
CA ALA A 5 -1.76 7.69 41.33
C ALA A 5 -1.72 6.50 40.36
N THR A 6 -2.67 5.56 40.50
CA THR A 6 -2.92 4.56 39.47
C THR A 6 -3.35 5.31 38.22
N ALA A 7 -2.43 5.40 37.25
CA ALA A 7 -2.71 5.91 35.93
C ALA A 7 -3.82 5.06 35.30
N ALA A 8 -5.07 5.51 35.44
CA ALA A 8 -6.23 4.89 34.83
C ALA A 8 -5.98 4.84 33.32
N ARG A 9 -5.59 3.66 32.81
CA ARG A 9 -5.47 3.38 31.38
C ARG A 9 -6.84 3.61 30.77
N ARG A 10 -7.03 4.78 30.13
CA ARG A 10 -8.32 5.23 29.59
C ARG A 10 -8.88 4.18 28.60
N PRO A 11 -10.02 3.53 28.89
CA PRO A 11 -10.58 2.45 28.06
C PRO A 11 -10.87 2.89 26.61
N THR A 12 -11.14 4.18 26.41
CA THR A 12 -11.46 4.78 25.10
C THR A 12 -10.25 4.96 24.16
N ALA A 13 -9.01 4.81 24.65
CA ALA A 13 -7.82 4.82 23.81
C ALA A 13 -7.62 3.47 23.10
N ARG A 14 -8.19 2.39 23.65
CA ARG A 14 -8.18 1.06 23.06
C ARG A 14 -9.17 0.97 21.91
N THR A 15 -10.34 1.61 21.99
CA THR A 15 -11.43 1.46 21.01
C THR A 15 -11.02 1.82 19.58
N GLY A 16 -10.37 2.97 19.36
CA GLY A 16 -9.95 3.38 18.01
C GLY A 16 -8.87 2.50 17.40
N ALA A 17 -7.90 2.05 18.22
CA ALA A 17 -6.87 1.12 17.79
C ALA A 17 -7.47 -0.26 17.48
N VAL A 18 -8.40 -0.74 18.32
CA VAL A 18 -9.13 -2.01 18.15
C VAL A 18 -9.94 -2.00 16.86
N LEU A 19 -10.65 -0.90 16.56
CA LEU A 19 -11.42 -0.78 15.31
C LEU A 19 -10.52 -0.83 14.07
N LEU A 20 -9.37 -0.13 14.09
CA LEU A 20 -8.41 -0.18 12.98
C LEU A 20 -7.79 -1.57 12.83
N THR A 21 -7.44 -2.23 13.93
CA THR A 21 -6.90 -3.60 13.88
C THR A 21 -7.93 -4.61 13.39
N ALA A 22 -9.19 -4.48 13.82
CA ALA A 22 -10.28 -5.34 13.35
C ALA A 22 -10.55 -5.14 11.86
N ALA A 23 -10.63 -3.89 11.40
CA ALA A 23 -10.79 -3.57 9.98
C ALA A 23 -9.61 -4.08 9.13
N THR A 24 -8.38 -3.93 9.64
CA THR A 24 -7.16 -4.45 9.01
C THR A 24 -7.21 -5.97 8.91
N ALA A 25 -7.55 -6.67 9.99
CA ALA A 25 -7.65 -8.12 10.02
C ALA A 25 -8.72 -8.62 9.05
N ALA A 26 -9.92 -8.01 9.06
CA ALA A 26 -10.98 -8.34 8.13
C ALA A 26 -10.56 -8.15 6.66
N ALA A 27 -9.85 -7.06 6.35
CA ALA A 27 -9.34 -6.80 5.01
C ALA A 27 -8.28 -7.83 4.58
N TRP A 28 -7.36 -8.24 5.48
CA TRP A 28 -6.40 -9.31 5.20
C TRP A 28 -7.08 -10.66 5.01
N THR A 29 -8.03 -11.01 5.87
CA THR A 29 -8.80 -12.26 5.75
C THR A 29 -9.54 -12.30 4.42
N TRP A 30 -10.23 -11.22 4.04
CA TRP A 30 -10.89 -11.14 2.74
C TRP A 30 -9.92 -11.30 1.57
N THR A 31 -8.78 -10.61 1.63
CA THR A 31 -7.73 -10.68 0.59
C THR A 31 -7.17 -12.09 0.46
N ALA A 32 -6.94 -12.78 1.58
CA ALA A 32 -6.43 -14.15 1.60
C ALA A 32 -7.45 -15.17 1.09
N LEU A 33 -8.73 -15.01 1.45
CA LEU A 33 -9.81 -15.92 1.04
C LEU A 33 -10.14 -15.80 -0.46
N ARG A 34 -10.04 -14.59 -1.03
CA ARG A 34 -10.39 -14.32 -2.44
C ARG A 34 -9.21 -14.37 -3.40
N ARG A 35 -8.10 -14.98 -2.98
CA ARG A 35 -6.85 -15.05 -3.75
C ARG A 35 -6.99 -15.67 -5.15
N GLY A 36 -7.97 -16.57 -5.35
CA GLY A 36 -8.24 -17.25 -6.63
C GLY A 36 -9.15 -16.46 -7.57
N ASP A 37 -10.18 -15.79 -7.03
CA ASP A 37 -11.20 -15.08 -7.82
C ASP A 37 -10.69 -13.74 -8.36
N MET A 38 -9.73 -13.12 -7.67
CA MET A 38 -9.23 -11.80 -8.07
C MET A 38 -8.26 -11.84 -9.27
N GLY A 39 -7.72 -13.01 -9.62
CA GLY A 39 -6.88 -13.19 -10.82
C GLY A 39 -7.70 -13.11 -12.11
N ALA A 40 -8.96 -13.57 -12.07
CA ALA A 40 -9.90 -13.51 -13.18
C ALA A 40 -10.38 -12.06 -13.48
N GLY A 41 -10.31 -11.14 -12.51
CA GLY A 41 -10.72 -9.74 -12.67
C GLY A 41 -9.78 -8.85 -13.50
N THR A 42 -8.66 -9.39 -13.98
CA THR A 42 -7.85 -8.76 -15.03
C THR A 42 -8.30 -9.14 -16.45
N ALA A 43 -9.21 -10.12 -16.58
CA ALA A 43 -9.98 -10.28 -17.80
C ALA A 43 -10.77 -8.98 -18.02
N ALA A 44 -10.44 -8.28 -19.10
CA ALA A 44 -10.93 -6.94 -19.41
C ALA A 44 -12.46 -6.84 -19.25
N GLY A 45 -12.94 -6.03 -18.31
CA GLY A 45 -14.38 -5.71 -18.25
C GLY A 45 -14.87 -5.01 -16.99
N GLU A 46 -14.39 -5.38 -15.80
CA GLU A 46 -15.05 -4.94 -14.56
C GLU A 46 -14.21 -3.95 -13.73
N LEU A 47 -14.05 -2.72 -14.24
CA LEU A 47 -13.43 -1.63 -13.47
C LEU A 47 -14.01 -1.49 -12.05
N PRO A 48 -15.33 -1.58 -11.81
CA PRO A 48 -15.87 -1.53 -10.45
C PRO A 48 -15.38 -2.67 -9.54
N ALA A 49 -15.31 -3.91 -10.06
CA ALA A 49 -14.83 -5.06 -9.30
C ALA A 49 -13.34 -4.93 -8.97
N PHE A 50 -12.53 -4.48 -9.95
CA PHE A 50 -11.12 -4.19 -9.72
C PHE A 50 -10.93 -3.11 -8.64
N LEU A 51 -11.65 -1.99 -8.74
CA LEU A 51 -11.55 -0.90 -7.76
C LEU A 51 -11.99 -1.35 -6.37
N GLY A 52 -13.03 -2.19 -6.26
CA GLY A 52 -13.44 -2.79 -5.00
C GLY A 52 -12.34 -3.65 -4.38
N ALA A 53 -11.82 -4.61 -5.15
CA ALA A 53 -10.75 -5.51 -4.70
C ALA A 53 -9.45 -4.75 -4.36
N TRP A 54 -9.05 -3.82 -5.23
CA TRP A 54 -7.91 -2.93 -5.02
C TRP A 54 -8.05 -2.15 -3.72
N THR A 55 -9.22 -1.54 -3.48
CA THR A 55 -9.43 -0.73 -2.28
C THR A 55 -9.36 -1.56 -1.01
N ILE A 56 -9.90 -2.78 -1.00
CA ILE A 56 -9.82 -3.70 0.15
C ILE A 56 -8.36 -4.15 0.37
N MET A 57 -7.65 -4.51 -0.68
CA MET A 57 -6.22 -4.87 -0.60
C MET A 57 -5.39 -3.70 -0.07
N MET A 58 -5.61 -2.48 -0.57
CA MET A 58 -4.91 -1.28 -0.09
C MET A 58 -5.27 -0.97 1.36
N ALA A 59 -6.51 -1.22 1.78
CA ALA A 59 -6.88 -1.13 3.19
C ALA A 59 -6.07 -2.14 4.03
N ALA A 60 -5.96 -3.39 3.60
CA ALA A 60 -5.20 -4.42 4.30
C ALA A 60 -3.71 -4.03 4.46
N MET A 61 -3.08 -3.59 3.38
CA MET A 61 -1.66 -3.25 3.38
C MET A 61 -1.36 -1.93 4.10
N MET A 62 -2.22 -0.92 3.95
CA MET A 62 -1.85 0.46 4.26
C MET A 62 -2.46 1.00 5.57
N LEU A 63 -3.59 0.46 6.04
CA LEU A 63 -4.14 0.82 7.35
C LEU A 63 -3.21 0.53 8.52
N PRO A 64 -2.43 -0.58 8.56
CA PRO A 64 -1.41 -0.77 9.58
C PRO A 64 -0.48 0.44 9.66
N ALA A 65 0.08 0.87 8.53
CA ALA A 65 1.09 1.92 8.50
C ALA A 65 0.56 3.29 8.97
N THR A 66 -0.74 3.57 8.81
CA THR A 66 -1.36 4.84 9.23
C THR A 66 -1.97 4.81 10.63
N ALA A 67 -2.12 3.63 11.22
CA ALA A 67 -2.74 3.46 12.53
C ALA A 67 -2.17 4.36 13.65
N PRO A 68 -0.84 4.60 13.76
CA PRO A 68 -0.30 5.50 14.79
C PRO A 68 -0.78 6.95 14.64
N VAL A 69 -0.77 7.47 13.42
CA VAL A 69 -1.18 8.86 13.12
C VAL A 69 -2.69 9.02 13.27
N ALA A 70 -3.48 8.07 12.74
CA ALA A 70 -4.93 8.08 12.85
C ALA A 70 -5.39 8.00 14.32
N SER A 71 -4.74 7.14 15.12
CA SER A 71 -5.02 7.02 16.56
C SER A 71 -4.67 8.30 17.33
N LEU A 72 -3.54 8.94 17.02
CA LEU A 72 -3.15 10.20 17.63
C LEU A 72 -4.11 11.33 17.25
N TYR A 73 -4.49 11.42 15.97
CA TYR A 73 -5.46 12.38 15.47
C TYR A 73 -6.79 12.26 16.22
N ALA A 74 -7.33 11.04 16.33
CA ALA A 74 -8.57 10.81 17.07
C ALA A 74 -8.49 11.25 18.54
N ARG A 75 -7.34 11.10 19.21
CA ARG A 75 -7.17 11.45 20.63
C ARG A 75 -7.32 12.95 20.93
N THR A 76 -7.10 13.82 19.95
CA THR A 76 -7.20 15.28 20.15
C THR A 76 -8.64 15.77 20.38
N ALA A 77 -9.68 14.96 20.16
CA ALA A 77 -11.07 15.29 20.53
C ALA A 77 -11.82 14.06 21.10
N PRO A 78 -11.84 13.88 22.43
CA PRO A 78 -12.38 12.68 23.07
C PRO A 78 -13.87 12.39 22.84
N ALA A 79 -14.71 13.43 22.73
CA ALA A 79 -16.16 13.29 22.60
C ALA A 79 -16.61 12.71 21.25
N HIS A 80 -15.80 12.84 20.19
CA HIS A 80 -16.18 12.45 18.82
C HIS A 80 -15.12 11.56 18.15
N ARG A 81 -14.43 10.72 18.92
CA ARG A 81 -13.31 9.89 18.44
C ARG A 81 -13.68 8.97 17.28
N THR A 82 -14.75 8.19 17.44
CA THR A 82 -15.18 7.20 16.45
C THR A 82 -15.59 7.82 15.11
N PRO A 83 -16.54 8.77 15.04
CA PRO A 83 -16.93 9.38 13.76
C PRO A 83 -15.77 10.13 13.09
N ARG A 84 -14.89 10.75 13.88
CA ARG A 84 -13.67 11.39 13.36
C ARG A 84 -12.71 10.39 12.73
N LEU A 85 -12.49 9.26 13.39
CA LEU A 85 -11.63 8.20 12.88
C LEU A 85 -12.20 7.59 11.60
N ILE A 86 -13.51 7.34 11.56
CA ILE A 86 -14.21 6.86 10.36
C ILE A 86 -14.02 7.86 9.21
N ALA A 87 -14.30 9.15 9.43
CA ALA A 87 -14.15 10.18 8.41
C ALA A 87 -12.69 10.32 7.93
N PHE A 88 -11.71 10.26 8.83
CA PHE A 88 -10.30 10.26 8.47
C PHE A 88 -9.93 9.04 7.61
N THR A 89 -10.31 7.84 8.05
CA THR A 89 -10.03 6.60 7.31
C THR A 89 -10.74 6.57 5.96
N ALA A 90 -11.97 7.10 5.87
CA ALA A 90 -12.69 7.21 4.62
C ALA A 90 -11.96 8.12 3.62
N GLY A 91 -11.53 9.32 4.04
CA GLY A 91 -10.77 10.23 3.18
C GLY A 91 -9.44 9.63 2.72
N TYR A 92 -8.79 8.87 3.61
CA TYR A 92 -7.59 8.12 3.30
C TYR A 92 -7.81 7.03 2.23
N LEU A 93 -8.85 6.22 2.40
CA LEU A 93 -9.18 5.14 1.47
C LEU A 93 -9.69 5.66 0.12
N LEU A 94 -10.34 6.83 0.07
CA LEU A 94 -10.74 7.47 -1.19
C LEU A 94 -9.53 7.79 -2.08
N VAL A 95 -8.42 8.23 -1.50
CA VAL A 95 -7.19 8.47 -2.27
C VAL A 95 -6.62 7.16 -2.82
N TRP A 96 -6.66 6.09 -2.02
CA TRP A 96 -6.23 4.76 -2.47
C TRP A 96 -7.14 4.16 -3.53
N ALA A 97 -8.46 4.33 -3.40
CA ALA A 97 -9.43 3.94 -4.41
C ALA A 97 -9.17 4.69 -5.73
N ALA A 98 -8.93 6.00 -5.67
CA ALA A 98 -8.59 6.80 -6.84
C ALA A 98 -7.27 6.36 -7.50
N ALA A 99 -6.27 5.96 -6.70
CA ALA A 99 -5.02 5.37 -7.21
C ALA A 99 -5.24 4.03 -7.94
N GLY A 100 -6.38 3.38 -7.72
CA GLY A 100 -6.79 2.18 -8.45
C GLY A 100 -7.03 2.44 -9.93
N LEU A 101 -7.42 3.66 -10.33
CA LEU A 101 -7.65 4.02 -11.74
C LEU A 101 -6.36 3.89 -12.60
N PRO A 102 -5.24 4.57 -12.27
CA PRO A 102 -4.00 4.37 -13.01
C PRO A 102 -3.45 2.95 -12.83
N ALA A 103 -3.64 2.31 -11.67
CA ALA A 103 -3.22 0.93 -11.47
C ALA A 103 -3.95 -0.06 -12.40
N TYR A 104 -5.26 0.12 -12.59
CA TYR A 104 -6.06 -0.65 -13.54
C TYR A 104 -5.57 -0.45 -14.97
N ALA A 105 -5.36 0.81 -15.38
CA ALA A 105 -4.86 1.13 -16.71
C ALA A 105 -3.48 0.50 -16.97
N LEU A 106 -2.58 0.57 -15.99
CA LEU A 106 -1.26 -0.06 -16.05
C LEU A 106 -1.35 -1.59 -16.14
N ALA A 107 -2.18 -2.22 -15.31
CA ALA A 107 -2.35 -3.67 -15.31
C ALA A 107 -2.94 -4.16 -16.65
N ALA A 108 -4.00 -3.51 -17.13
CA ALA A 108 -4.64 -3.85 -18.40
C ALA A 108 -3.73 -3.56 -19.60
N GLY A 109 -2.95 -2.47 -19.56
CA GLY A 109 -1.96 -2.13 -20.59
C GLY A 109 -0.81 -3.14 -20.64
N ALA A 110 -0.23 -3.46 -19.47
CA ALA A 110 0.87 -4.41 -19.36
C ALA A 110 0.45 -5.82 -19.80
N ALA A 111 -0.76 -6.26 -19.44
CA ALA A 111 -1.30 -7.54 -19.90
C ALA A 111 -1.42 -7.59 -21.43
N ARG A 112 -1.98 -6.55 -22.07
CA ARG A 112 -2.08 -6.46 -23.54
C ARG A 112 -0.71 -6.51 -24.23
N VAL A 113 0.27 -5.78 -23.70
CA VAL A 113 1.64 -5.75 -24.25
C VAL A 113 2.30 -7.13 -24.11
N ALA A 114 2.19 -7.75 -22.94
CA ALA A 114 2.75 -9.08 -22.69
C ALA A 114 2.13 -10.15 -23.59
N THR A 115 0.81 -10.08 -23.87
CA THR A 115 0.16 -11.01 -24.80
C THR A 115 0.53 -10.78 -26.26
N ALA A 116 0.82 -9.53 -26.66
CA ALA A 116 1.13 -9.19 -28.05
C ALA A 116 2.57 -9.56 -28.42
N HIS A 117 3.53 -9.35 -27.51
CA HIS A 117 4.95 -9.61 -27.75
C HIS A 117 5.65 -10.14 -26.48
N PRO A 118 6.05 -11.43 -26.43
CA PRO A 118 6.68 -12.02 -25.25
C PRO A 118 7.96 -11.29 -24.79
N THR A 119 8.75 -10.77 -25.72
CA THR A 119 9.95 -9.96 -25.44
C THR A 119 9.61 -8.59 -24.83
N ALA A 120 8.43 -8.05 -25.11
CA ALA A 120 7.97 -6.79 -24.54
C ALA A 120 7.59 -6.95 -23.05
N GLY A 121 7.15 -8.13 -22.62
CA GLY A 121 6.87 -8.42 -21.21
C GLY A 121 8.09 -8.23 -20.30
N THR A 122 9.25 -8.74 -20.71
CA THR A 122 10.52 -8.55 -19.99
C THR A 122 10.95 -7.10 -19.98
N ALA A 123 10.79 -6.37 -21.09
CA ALA A 123 11.12 -4.94 -21.14
C ALA A 123 10.22 -4.10 -20.23
N VAL A 124 8.91 -4.39 -20.18
CA VAL A 124 7.97 -3.74 -19.26
C VAL A 124 8.32 -4.04 -17.81
N ALA A 125 8.66 -5.29 -17.48
CA ALA A 125 9.11 -5.67 -16.15
C ALA A 125 10.37 -4.91 -15.74
N ALA A 126 11.39 -4.85 -16.61
CA ALA A 126 12.61 -4.10 -16.38
C ALA A 126 12.31 -2.61 -16.13
N ALA A 127 11.43 -2.00 -16.93
CA ALA A 127 11.01 -0.61 -16.75
C ALA A 127 10.30 -0.38 -15.41
N VAL A 128 9.39 -1.27 -15.01
CA VAL A 128 8.69 -1.20 -13.72
C VAL A 128 9.67 -1.28 -12.55
N PHE A 129 10.61 -2.23 -12.58
CA PHE A 129 11.65 -2.38 -11.58
C PHE A 129 12.58 -1.16 -11.54
N ALA A 130 12.99 -0.66 -12.70
CA ALA A 130 13.85 0.51 -12.81
C ALA A 130 13.19 1.78 -12.27
N LEU A 131 11.92 2.04 -12.64
CA LEU A 131 11.16 3.19 -12.15
C LEU A 131 10.95 3.11 -10.63
N SER A 132 10.63 1.92 -10.12
CA SER A 132 10.50 1.70 -8.67
C SER A 132 11.81 1.98 -7.94
N GLY A 133 12.91 1.42 -8.44
CA GLY A 133 14.25 1.56 -7.88
C GLY A 133 14.75 3.00 -7.90
N ALA A 134 14.61 3.68 -9.05
CA ALA A 134 14.97 5.08 -9.20
C ALA A 134 14.18 5.96 -8.24
N TYR A 135 12.84 5.79 -8.17
CA TYR A 135 12.01 6.57 -7.25
C TYR A 135 12.41 6.39 -5.78
N GLN A 136 12.68 5.14 -5.36
CA GLN A 136 13.09 4.82 -3.99
C GLN A 136 14.37 5.54 -3.56
N LEU A 137 15.25 5.86 -4.51
CA LEU A 137 16.52 6.56 -4.27
C LEU A 137 16.40 8.09 -4.38
N THR A 138 15.22 8.62 -4.73
CA THR A 138 15.05 10.07 -4.90
C THR A 138 14.99 10.84 -3.57
N PRO A 139 15.46 12.10 -3.56
CA PRO A 139 15.19 13.03 -2.46
C PRO A 139 13.70 13.27 -2.24
N LEU A 140 12.89 13.21 -3.32
CA LEU A 140 11.43 13.38 -3.24
C LEU A 140 10.80 12.30 -2.35
N LYS A 141 11.21 11.04 -2.50
CA LYS A 141 10.78 9.93 -1.62
C LYS A 141 11.16 10.20 -0.17
N ASP A 142 12.39 10.64 0.10
CA ASP A 142 12.85 10.96 1.47
C ASP A 142 12.02 12.06 2.12
N VAL A 143 11.73 13.14 1.40
CA VAL A 143 10.88 14.24 1.86
C VAL A 143 9.44 13.75 2.11
N CYS A 144 8.89 12.97 1.18
CA CYS A 144 7.53 12.45 1.29
C CYS A 144 7.38 11.49 2.48
N LEU A 145 8.35 10.58 2.65
CA LEU A 145 8.39 9.65 3.77
C LEU A 145 8.53 10.39 5.12
N THR A 146 9.37 11.43 5.18
CA THR A 146 9.53 12.25 6.39
C THR A 146 8.22 12.93 6.79
N ARG A 147 7.48 13.49 5.83
CA ARG A 147 6.16 14.08 6.07
C ARG A 147 5.11 13.03 6.46
N CYS A 148 5.07 11.90 5.76
CA CYS A 148 4.18 10.78 6.08
C CYS A 148 4.38 10.25 7.51
N ARG A 149 5.60 10.35 8.04
CA ARG A 149 5.97 9.88 9.39
C ARG A 149 5.87 10.94 10.49
N SER A 150 5.64 12.21 10.16
CA SER A 150 5.65 13.31 11.14
C SER A 150 4.28 13.50 11.79
N PRO A 151 4.04 12.99 13.02
CA PRO A 151 2.75 13.15 13.67
C PRO A 151 2.43 14.60 13.99
N VAL A 152 3.39 15.36 14.53
CA VAL A 152 3.17 16.74 15.00
C VAL A 152 2.89 17.69 13.83
N GLY A 153 3.70 17.63 12.77
CA GLY A 153 3.47 18.45 11.58
C GLY A 153 2.13 18.17 10.91
N SER A 154 1.73 16.88 10.86
CA SER A 154 0.42 16.48 10.37
C SER A 154 -0.72 17.04 11.22
N LEU A 155 -0.62 16.96 12.55
CA LEU A 155 -1.66 17.47 13.45
C LEU A 155 -1.85 18.99 13.33
N LEU A 156 -0.75 19.75 13.25
CA LEU A 156 -0.79 21.21 13.07
C LEU A 156 -1.50 21.56 11.75
N HIS A 157 -1.16 20.86 10.66
CA HIS A 157 -1.84 21.06 9.38
C HIS A 157 -3.33 20.70 9.47
N TYR A 158 -3.67 19.57 10.09
CA TYR A 158 -5.06 19.12 10.18
C TYR A 158 -5.92 20.01 11.10
N ALA A 159 -5.32 20.71 12.06
CA ALA A 159 -6.00 21.69 12.90
C ALA A 159 -6.47 22.91 12.11
N SER A 160 -5.84 23.21 10.96
CA SER A 160 -6.25 24.32 10.09
C SER A 160 -7.54 24.05 9.30
N TYR A 161 -7.92 22.77 9.12
CA TYR A 161 -9.13 22.43 8.36
C TYR A 161 -10.41 22.77 9.12
N ARG A 162 -11.29 23.54 8.46
CA ARG A 162 -12.61 23.96 8.99
C ARG A 162 -13.75 23.26 8.26
N GLY A 163 -14.94 23.31 8.87
CA GLY A 163 -16.18 22.79 8.28
C GLY A 163 -16.44 21.30 8.52
N PRO A 164 -17.55 20.77 7.94
CA PRO A 164 -18.00 19.40 8.17
C PRO A 164 -17.05 18.35 7.56
N ALA A 165 -16.39 18.66 6.43
CA ALA A 165 -15.49 17.75 5.73
C ALA A 165 -14.04 17.74 6.26
N ARG A 166 -13.74 18.43 7.37
CA ARG A 166 -12.35 18.60 7.87
C ARG A 166 -11.61 17.29 8.13
N HIS A 167 -12.32 16.27 8.60
CA HIS A 167 -11.73 14.97 8.94
C HIS A 167 -11.46 14.13 7.69
N LEU A 168 -12.37 14.18 6.71
CA LEU A 168 -12.18 13.61 5.38
C LEU A 168 -10.97 14.25 4.68
N ARG A 169 -10.87 15.59 4.71
CA ARG A 169 -9.72 16.34 4.14
C ARG A 169 -8.40 15.97 4.82
N ALA A 170 -8.39 15.84 6.14
CA ALA A 170 -7.22 15.35 6.88
C ALA A 170 -6.81 13.94 6.46
N GLY A 171 -7.78 13.03 6.31
CA GLY A 171 -7.57 11.68 5.80
C GLY A 171 -6.99 11.66 4.39
N ALA A 172 -7.59 12.42 3.48
CA ALA A 172 -7.17 12.51 2.09
C ALA A 172 -5.77 13.13 1.95
N HIS A 173 -5.47 14.19 2.69
CA HIS A 173 -4.13 14.77 2.73
C HIS A 173 -3.09 13.74 3.22
N HIS A 174 -3.38 13.01 4.30
CA HIS A 174 -2.51 11.94 4.75
C HIS A 174 -2.37 10.81 3.69
N GLY A 175 -3.48 10.46 3.05
CA GLY A 175 -3.54 9.49 1.96
C GLY A 175 -2.65 9.89 0.79
N ALA A 176 -2.64 11.16 0.39
CA ALA A 176 -1.80 11.67 -0.70
C ALA A 176 -0.30 11.57 -0.39
N PHE A 177 0.13 11.89 0.83
CA PHE A 177 1.53 11.68 1.26
C PHE A 177 1.87 10.19 1.38
N CYS A 178 0.94 9.39 1.87
CA CYS A 178 1.11 7.95 1.97
C CYS A 178 1.31 7.34 0.58
N LEU A 179 0.41 7.63 -0.36
CA LEU A 179 0.52 7.22 -1.76
C LEU A 179 1.80 7.74 -2.39
N GLY A 180 2.09 9.04 -2.24
CA GLY A 180 3.31 9.65 -2.77
C GLY A 180 4.58 8.96 -2.28
N CYS A 181 4.64 8.47 -1.04
CA CYS A 181 5.82 7.76 -0.57
C CYS A 181 5.88 6.29 -0.97
N CYS A 182 4.80 5.64 -1.42
CA CYS A 182 4.84 4.20 -1.73
C CYS A 182 4.25 3.79 -3.09
N TRP A 183 3.83 4.74 -3.94
CA TRP A 183 3.28 4.43 -5.27
C TRP A 183 4.25 3.61 -6.12
N SER A 184 5.56 3.89 -6.02
CA SER A 184 6.58 3.18 -6.78
C SER A 184 6.67 1.70 -6.40
N LEU A 185 6.45 1.37 -5.13
CA LEU A 185 6.34 -0.01 -4.65
C LEU A 185 5.04 -0.67 -5.13
N MET A 186 3.98 0.10 -5.35
CA MET A 186 2.74 -0.42 -5.95
C MET A 186 2.92 -0.78 -7.42
N LEU A 187 3.83 -0.12 -8.15
CA LEU A 187 4.18 -0.53 -9.52
C LEU A 187 4.71 -1.96 -9.58
N LEU A 188 5.41 -2.42 -8.53
CA LEU A 188 5.97 -3.78 -8.48
C LEU A 188 4.88 -4.86 -8.55
N LEU A 189 3.64 -4.53 -8.15
CA LEU A 189 2.49 -5.42 -8.32
C LEU A 189 2.18 -5.70 -9.79
N THR A 190 2.56 -4.82 -10.73
CA THR A 190 2.43 -5.09 -12.17
C THR A 190 3.38 -6.20 -12.63
N ALA A 191 4.58 -6.29 -12.05
CA ALA A 191 5.57 -7.32 -12.38
C ALA A 191 5.30 -8.65 -11.67
N PHE A 192 4.92 -8.60 -10.40
CA PHE A 192 4.65 -9.81 -9.59
C PHE A 192 3.23 -10.34 -9.72
N GLY A 193 2.30 -9.51 -10.18
CA GLY A 193 0.87 -9.77 -10.20
C GLY A 193 0.18 -9.10 -9.02
N VAL A 194 -0.88 -8.33 -9.31
CA VAL A 194 -1.64 -7.58 -8.31
C VAL A 194 -2.24 -8.49 -7.23
N MET A 195 -2.47 -9.76 -7.58
CA MET A 195 -3.10 -10.76 -6.72
C MET A 195 -2.12 -11.80 -6.17
N ASN A 196 -0.83 -11.57 -6.34
CA ASN A 196 0.18 -12.38 -5.70
C ASN A 196 0.24 -12.05 -4.21
N LEU A 197 -0.40 -12.90 -3.38
CA LEU A 197 -0.47 -12.69 -1.93
C LEU A 197 0.91 -12.52 -1.28
N TRP A 198 1.92 -13.24 -1.75
CA TRP A 198 3.29 -13.13 -1.23
C TRP A 198 3.90 -11.76 -1.55
N ALA A 199 3.71 -11.27 -2.79
CA ALA A 199 4.13 -9.93 -3.16
C ALA A 199 3.39 -8.87 -2.34
N THR A 200 2.07 -9.01 -2.17
CA THR A 200 1.25 -8.12 -1.35
C THR A 200 1.71 -8.08 0.11
N VAL A 201 1.95 -9.23 0.74
CA VAL A 201 2.47 -9.31 2.11
C VAL A 201 3.88 -8.71 2.21
N GLY A 202 4.77 -9.05 1.28
CA GLY A 202 6.14 -8.54 1.24
C GLY A 202 6.18 -7.01 1.10
N LEU A 203 5.41 -6.45 0.17
CA LEU A 203 5.31 -5.00 -0.02
C LEU A 203 4.68 -4.31 1.19
N ALA A 204 3.64 -4.90 1.80
CA ALA A 204 3.05 -4.35 3.02
C ALA A 204 4.06 -4.31 4.17
N ALA A 205 4.87 -5.35 4.31
CA ALA A 205 5.94 -5.43 5.31
C ALA A 205 7.01 -4.35 5.06
N VAL A 206 7.50 -4.23 3.82
CA VAL A 206 8.46 -3.19 3.43
C VAL A 206 7.92 -1.79 3.73
N ILE A 207 6.71 -1.48 3.27
CA ILE A 207 6.08 -0.16 3.44
C ILE A 207 5.88 0.17 4.92
N THR A 208 5.42 -0.81 5.69
CA THR A 208 5.24 -0.65 7.14
C THR A 208 6.59 -0.42 7.82
N ALA A 209 7.62 -1.17 7.44
CA ALA A 209 8.95 -1.03 7.99
C ALA A 209 9.58 0.34 7.64
N GLU A 210 9.45 0.81 6.40
CA GLU A 210 9.92 2.15 6.00
C GLU A 210 9.25 3.27 6.82
N LYS A 211 7.95 3.12 7.10
CA LYS A 211 7.16 4.12 7.82
C LYS A 211 7.36 4.06 9.33
N ARG A 212 7.68 2.90 9.91
CA ARG A 212 7.76 2.73 11.37
C ARG A 212 9.17 2.65 11.92
N LEU A 213 10.14 2.11 11.17
CA LEU A 213 11.49 1.90 11.69
C LEU A 213 12.30 3.20 11.71
N PRO A 214 13.16 3.42 12.72
CA PRO A 214 14.07 4.57 12.76
C PRO A 214 14.91 4.69 11.49
N ARG A 215 15.41 3.56 10.96
CA ARG A 215 16.25 3.45 9.76
C ARG A 215 15.46 3.25 8.46
N GLY A 216 14.19 3.66 8.40
CA GLY A 216 13.33 3.47 7.23
C GLY A 216 13.89 4.02 5.91
N ARG A 217 14.70 5.09 5.93
CA ARG A 217 15.38 5.61 4.72
C ARG A 217 16.44 4.64 4.18
N LEU A 218 17.19 3.98 5.06
CA LEU A 218 18.18 2.97 4.64
C LEU A 218 17.48 1.76 4.02
N LEU A 219 16.34 1.35 4.59
CA LEU A 219 15.51 0.29 4.01
C LEU A 219 15.00 0.69 2.62
N ALA A 220 14.46 1.91 2.47
CA ALA A 220 14.01 2.40 1.16
C ALA A 220 15.13 2.36 0.11
N ARG A 221 16.35 2.78 0.48
CA ARG A 221 17.52 2.68 -0.39
C ARG A 221 17.89 1.25 -0.75
N ALA A 222 17.89 0.34 0.23
CA ALA A 222 18.16 -1.07 -0.02
C ALA A 222 17.13 -1.69 -0.96
N VAL A 223 15.84 -1.39 -0.77
CA VAL A 223 14.75 -1.81 -1.66
C VAL A 223 14.89 -1.18 -3.05
N GLY A 224 15.34 0.07 -3.12
CA GLY A 224 15.62 0.75 -4.38
C GLY A 224 16.73 0.07 -5.17
N LEU A 225 17.87 -0.21 -4.53
CA LEU A 225 18.98 -0.94 -5.13
C LEU A 225 18.58 -2.36 -5.54
N ALA A 226 17.83 -3.07 -4.70
CA ALA A 226 17.30 -4.39 -5.03
C ALA A 226 16.37 -4.34 -6.25
N SER A 227 15.52 -3.31 -6.35
CA SER A 227 14.65 -3.12 -7.52
C SER A 227 15.47 -2.83 -8.79
N LEU A 228 16.53 -2.02 -8.72
CA LEU A 228 17.43 -1.83 -9.86
C LEU A 228 18.16 -3.12 -10.27
N ALA A 229 18.58 -3.93 -9.30
CA ALA A 229 19.18 -5.24 -9.57
C ALA A 229 18.18 -6.18 -10.27
N LEU A 230 16.90 -6.19 -9.84
CA LEU A 230 15.83 -6.94 -10.51
C LEU A 230 15.59 -6.45 -11.94
N ALA A 231 15.71 -5.15 -12.20
CA ALA A 231 15.56 -4.57 -13.53
C ALA A 231 16.60 -5.13 -14.53
N ILE A 232 17.81 -5.41 -14.07
CA ILE A 232 18.87 -6.04 -14.87
C ILE A 232 18.68 -7.56 -14.92
N GLY A 233 18.40 -8.17 -13.76
CA GLY A 233 18.29 -9.63 -13.62
C GLY A 233 17.15 -10.25 -14.44
N VAL A 234 16.05 -9.52 -14.67
CA VAL A 234 14.87 -10.05 -15.37
C VAL A 234 15.16 -10.47 -16.83
N PHE A 235 16.21 -9.92 -17.45
CA PHE A 235 16.64 -10.35 -18.79
C PHE A 235 17.20 -11.77 -18.84
N TRP A 236 17.83 -12.22 -17.74
CA TRP A 236 18.38 -13.57 -17.61
C TRP A 236 17.46 -14.53 -16.89
N LEU A 237 16.62 -14.00 -16.00
CA LEU A 237 15.71 -14.77 -15.16
C LEU A 237 14.28 -14.21 -15.28
N PRO A 238 13.56 -14.53 -16.37
CA PRO A 238 12.22 -13.98 -16.61
C PRO A 238 11.22 -14.28 -15.48
N LEU A 239 11.43 -15.38 -14.73
CA LEU A 239 10.65 -15.77 -13.55
C LEU A 239 10.61 -14.71 -12.44
N LEU A 240 11.51 -13.70 -12.46
CA LEU A 240 11.47 -12.57 -11.54
C LEU A 240 10.22 -11.69 -11.73
N ALA A 241 9.57 -11.74 -12.90
CA ALA A 241 8.35 -11.00 -13.21
C ALA A 241 7.26 -11.94 -13.75
N PRO A 242 6.77 -12.89 -12.94
CA PRO A 242 5.94 -14.00 -13.41
C PRO A 242 4.64 -13.54 -14.07
N ASN A 243 4.12 -12.36 -13.71
CA ASN A 243 2.91 -11.80 -14.31
C ASN A 243 3.13 -11.28 -15.75
N LEU A 244 4.36 -10.93 -16.13
CA LEU A 244 4.68 -10.30 -17.42
C LEU A 244 5.44 -11.21 -18.37
N THR A 245 6.11 -12.23 -17.86
CA THR A 245 6.99 -13.11 -18.65
C THR A 245 6.44 -14.53 -18.83
N GLY A 246 5.22 -14.80 -18.32
CA GLY A 246 4.60 -16.12 -18.44
C GLY A 246 5.16 -17.18 -17.49
N GLY A 247 5.92 -16.76 -16.47
CA GLY A 247 6.50 -17.60 -15.41
C GLY A 247 5.48 -18.17 -14.43
N GLY A 248 4.30 -18.58 -14.91
CA GLY A 248 3.34 -19.34 -14.14
C GLY A 248 3.88 -20.75 -13.88
N MET A 249 3.61 -21.25 -12.68
CA MET A 249 3.96 -22.56 -12.11
C MET A 249 3.46 -23.78 -12.93
N THR A 250 2.96 -23.57 -14.16
CA THR A 250 2.39 -24.56 -15.08
C THR A 250 3.43 -25.32 -15.90
N ASP A 251 4.68 -24.84 -16.05
CA ASP A 251 5.70 -25.56 -16.84
C ASP A 251 6.55 -26.55 -16.00
N MET A 252 6.38 -26.59 -14.67
CA MET A 252 7.05 -27.58 -13.81
C MET A 252 6.26 -28.89 -13.63
N GLY A 253 5.01 -28.94 -14.13
CA GLY A 253 4.12 -30.10 -13.98
C GLY A 253 3.99 -30.98 -15.23
N LEU A 254 4.54 -30.58 -16.38
CA LEU A 254 4.40 -31.30 -17.65
C LEU A 254 5.72 -31.84 -18.23
N ARG A 255 6.82 -31.75 -17.47
CA ARG A 255 8.08 -32.43 -17.78
C ARG A 255 8.38 -33.51 -16.73
N GLY A 256 7.56 -34.56 -16.74
CA GLY A 256 7.91 -35.86 -16.18
C GLY A 256 8.07 -36.84 -17.35
N PRO A 257 9.08 -37.72 -17.32
CA PRO A 257 9.53 -38.54 -18.46
C PRO A 257 8.48 -39.52 -18.99
#